data_AF-A0A4Q3S8U1-F1
#
_entry.id   AF-A0A4Q3S8U1-F1
#
_cell.length_a   1.000
_cell.length_b   1.000
_cell.length_c   1.000
_cell.angle_alpha   90.00
_cell.angle_beta   90.00
_cell.angle_gamma   90.00
#
_symmetry.space_group_name_H-M   'P 1'
#
loop_
_entity.id
_entity.type
_entity.pdbx_description
1 polymer ?
#
loop_
_entity_poly.entity_id
_entity_poly.type
_entity_poly.pdbx_seq_one_letter_code
_entity_poly.pdbx_strand_id
1 'polypeptide(L)'
;MSVPEPLELLFKWIETKGYFIDKSAGRLGFLFPEDEMKAGWTESGRPGGTDITFAPEGNVNLRYWFRTEDPEIIERLCVFAKTGGDGSMAAFWLADDGSQKIVHLGSGSGSTTLCVLADDPVDFLRLLAIGYDEICWGDAYSEPPNAGGEFIVSPNMPYTAWVERTFQVTTPDRGTDLVKWPLSMDAQSSPDPFWRWVNSRLV
;
A
#
# COMPACT_ATOMS: atom_id res chain seq x y z
N MET A 1 4.64 -17.54 5.14
CA MET A 1 4.34 -16.10 5.18
C MET A 1 3.78 -15.77 6.56
N SER A 2 4.10 -14.60 7.11
CA SER A 2 3.65 -14.16 8.42
C SER A 2 3.34 -12.67 8.40
N VAL A 3 2.44 -12.20 9.27
CA VAL A 3 2.26 -10.74 9.46
C VAL A 3 3.50 -10.22 10.20
N PRO A 4 4.21 -9.21 9.69
CA PRO A 4 5.34 -8.63 10.41
C PRO A 4 4.89 -7.82 11.64
N GLU A 5 5.69 -7.83 12.71
CA GLU A 5 5.39 -7.11 13.96
C GLU A 5 4.97 -5.63 13.76
N PRO A 6 5.60 -4.82 12.88
CA PRO A 6 5.14 -3.44 12.66
C PRO A 6 3.69 -3.34 12.19
N LEU A 7 3.21 -4.31 11.40
CA LEU A 7 1.83 -4.36 10.92
C LEU A 7 0.88 -4.89 11.99
N GLU A 8 1.32 -5.80 12.88
CA GLU A 8 0.54 -6.16 14.06
C GLU A 8 0.32 -4.94 14.98
N LEU A 9 1.37 -4.14 15.19
CA LEU A 9 1.29 -2.89 15.95
C LEU A 9 0.39 -1.85 15.28
N LEU A 10 0.43 -1.77 13.95
CA LEU A 10 -0.50 -0.95 13.16
C LEU A 10 -1.95 -1.39 13.40
N PHE A 11 -2.26 -2.67 13.26
CA PHE A 11 -3.63 -3.16 13.46
C PHE A 11 -4.12 -2.90 14.87
N LYS A 12 -3.27 -3.09 15.88
CA LYS A 12 -3.58 -2.73 17.26
C LYS A 12 -3.82 -1.22 17.44
N TRP A 13 -3.05 -0.38 16.75
CA TRP A 13 -3.26 1.08 16.77
C TRP A 13 -4.62 1.44 16.16
N ILE A 14 -4.96 0.87 15.00
CA ILE A 14 -6.25 1.04 14.32
C ILE A 14 -7.40 0.62 15.26
N GLU A 15 -7.29 -0.53 15.91
CA GLU A 15 -8.30 -1.04 16.84
C GLU A 15 -8.44 -0.15 18.08
N THR A 16 -7.32 0.30 18.65
CA THR A 16 -7.32 1.22 19.81
C THR A 16 -7.98 2.55 19.49
N LYS A 17 -7.87 3.00 18.23
CA LYS A 17 -8.50 4.21 17.72
C LYS A 17 -9.97 4.03 17.32
N GLY A 18 -10.41 2.78 17.13
CA GLY A 18 -11.74 2.48 16.60
C GLY A 18 -11.88 2.74 15.10
N TYR A 19 -10.77 2.78 14.35
CA TYR A 19 -10.77 3.11 12.92
C TYR A 19 -11.00 1.88 12.06
N PHE A 20 -12.08 1.16 12.33
CA PHE A 20 -12.40 -0.08 11.63
C PHE A 20 -13.90 -0.27 11.46
N ILE A 21 -14.27 -1.11 10.50
CA ILE A 21 -15.64 -1.56 10.27
C ILE A 21 -15.64 -3.09 10.20
N ASP A 22 -16.52 -3.71 10.98
CA ASP A 22 -16.76 -5.15 10.90
C ASP A 22 -17.74 -5.46 9.76
N LYS A 23 -17.35 -6.41 8.90
CA LYS A 23 -18.16 -6.98 7.82
C LYS A 23 -18.25 -8.50 8.00
N SER A 24 -19.17 -9.14 7.28
CA SER A 24 -19.30 -10.61 7.31
C SER A 24 -18.03 -11.34 6.85
N ALA A 25 -17.26 -10.73 5.94
CA ALA A 25 -16.02 -11.28 5.41
C ALA A 25 -14.78 -10.98 6.28
N GLY A 26 -14.93 -10.22 7.37
CA GLY A 26 -13.84 -9.79 8.23
C GLY A 26 -13.88 -8.30 8.56
N ARG A 27 -12.83 -7.83 9.22
CA ARG A 27 -12.67 -6.42 9.63
C ARG A 27 -11.92 -5.64 8.56
N LEU A 28 -12.43 -4.45 8.24
CA LEU A 28 -11.74 -3.44 7.44
C LEU A 28 -11.11 -2.41 8.37
N GLY A 29 -9.82 -2.12 8.19
CA GLY A 29 -9.10 -1.12 8.97
C GLY A 29 -8.68 0.09 8.14
N PHE A 30 -8.63 1.26 8.78
CA PHE A 30 -8.32 2.55 8.14
C PHE A 30 -7.29 3.33 8.97
N LEU A 31 -6.57 4.25 8.34
CA LEU A 31 -5.64 5.15 9.04
C LEU A 31 -6.35 6.38 9.66
N PHE A 32 -7.56 6.67 9.20
CA PHE A 32 -8.39 7.80 9.60
C PHE A 32 -9.87 7.38 9.65
N PRO A 33 -10.73 8.01 10.48
CA PRO A 33 -12.16 7.68 10.50
C PRO A 33 -12.81 7.86 9.12
N GLU A 34 -13.37 6.79 8.58
CA GLU A 34 -13.91 6.77 7.21
C GLU A 34 -15.05 7.79 7.04
N ASP A 35 -15.94 7.90 8.03
CA ASP A 35 -17.06 8.85 7.99
C ASP A 35 -16.58 10.31 8.04
N GLU A 36 -15.52 10.61 8.79
CA GLU A 36 -14.93 11.96 8.84
C GLU A 36 -14.19 12.29 7.53
N MET A 37 -13.50 11.31 6.94
CA MET A 37 -12.88 11.48 5.62
C MET A 37 -13.92 11.82 4.56
N LYS A 38 -15.02 11.07 4.52
CA LYS A 38 -16.14 11.28 3.58
C LYS A 38 -16.84 12.62 3.82
N ALA A 39 -17.11 12.97 5.08
CA ALA A 39 -17.76 14.24 5.41
C ALA A 39 -16.88 15.46 5.09
N GLY A 40 -15.56 15.31 5.16
CA GLY A 40 -14.58 16.34 4.83
C GLY A 40 -14.16 16.39 3.36
N TRP A 41 -14.71 15.53 2.51
CA TRP A 41 -14.36 15.46 1.09
C TRP A 41 -14.98 16.65 0.32
N THR A 42 -14.15 17.33 -0.47
CA THR A 42 -14.56 18.41 -1.37
C THR A 42 -13.98 18.18 -2.77
N GLU A 43 -14.34 19.04 -3.73
CA GLU A 43 -13.72 19.02 -5.06
C GLU A 43 -12.22 19.33 -5.04
N SER A 44 -11.73 20.02 -4.00
CA SER A 44 -10.35 20.51 -3.89
C SER A 44 -9.52 19.78 -2.84
N GLY A 45 -10.06 18.79 -2.14
CA GLY A 45 -9.28 18.06 -1.14
C GLY A 45 -10.10 17.27 -0.13
N ARG A 46 -9.39 16.66 0.81
CA ARG A 46 -9.97 15.88 1.92
C ARG A 46 -9.02 15.80 3.11
N PRO A 47 -9.50 15.45 4.33
CA PRO A 47 -8.63 15.12 5.44
C PRO A 47 -8.16 13.65 5.39
N GLY A 48 -7.25 13.31 6.30
CA GLY A 48 -7.01 11.92 6.69
C GLY A 48 -5.72 11.27 6.20
N GLY A 49 -4.87 12.02 5.47
CA GLY A 49 -3.64 11.48 4.88
C GLY A 49 -3.93 10.38 3.86
N THR A 50 -3.03 9.42 3.72
CA THR A 50 -3.17 8.33 2.75
C THR A 50 -4.43 7.51 2.94
N ASP A 51 -5.24 7.43 1.87
CA ASP A 51 -6.37 6.53 1.78
C ASP A 51 -5.86 5.12 1.45
N ILE A 52 -6.10 4.22 2.39
CA ILE A 52 -5.74 2.82 2.30
C ILE A 52 -6.72 2.03 3.17
N THR A 53 -7.21 0.92 2.64
CA THR A 53 -8.09 0.02 3.39
C THR A 53 -7.37 -1.30 3.65
N PHE A 54 -7.12 -1.63 4.91
CA PHE A 54 -6.58 -2.92 5.31
C PHE A 54 -7.69 -3.96 5.37
N ALA A 55 -7.49 -5.11 4.73
CA ALA A 55 -8.47 -6.19 4.66
C ALA A 55 -7.79 -7.55 4.52
N PRO A 56 -8.31 -8.62 5.15
CA PRO A 56 -7.74 -9.97 5.05
C PRO A 56 -8.17 -10.65 3.73
N GLU A 57 -7.87 -10.04 2.59
CA GLU A 57 -8.29 -10.55 1.27
C GLU A 57 -7.56 -11.84 0.88
N GLY A 58 -6.30 -12.00 1.28
CA GLY A 58 -5.54 -13.21 1.01
C GLY A 58 -5.19 -13.33 -0.46
N ASN A 59 -5.35 -14.52 -1.05
CA ASN A 59 -4.91 -14.80 -2.42
C ASN A 59 -6.04 -15.22 -3.37
N VAL A 60 -7.30 -15.26 -2.90
CA VAL A 60 -8.44 -15.84 -3.63
C VAL A 60 -8.71 -15.17 -4.97
N ASN A 61 -8.44 -13.87 -5.08
CA ASN A 61 -8.69 -13.09 -6.29
C ASN A 61 -7.44 -12.94 -7.18
N LEU A 62 -6.27 -13.38 -6.73
CA LEU A 62 -5.02 -13.22 -7.49
C LEU A 62 -5.03 -13.99 -8.80
N ARG A 63 -5.83 -15.06 -8.91
CA ARG A 63 -6.02 -15.79 -10.17
C ARG A 63 -6.53 -14.92 -11.31
N TYR A 64 -7.34 -13.91 -11.01
CA TYR A 64 -7.84 -12.98 -12.02
C TYR A 64 -6.74 -12.00 -12.47
N TRP A 65 -5.90 -11.58 -11.52
CA TRP A 65 -4.78 -10.69 -11.77
C TRP A 65 -3.69 -11.37 -12.60
N PHE A 66 -3.22 -12.55 -12.17
CA PHE A 66 -2.19 -13.32 -12.87
C PHE A 66 -2.72 -14.12 -14.07
N ARG A 67 -4.05 -14.22 -14.23
CA ARG A 67 -4.71 -15.06 -15.25
C ARG A 67 -4.26 -16.52 -15.20
N THR A 68 -3.97 -17.02 -14.00
CA THR A 68 -3.50 -18.38 -13.73
C THR A 68 -4.05 -18.87 -12.40
N GLU A 69 -4.21 -20.18 -12.25
CA GLU A 69 -4.54 -20.83 -10.98
C GLU A 69 -3.34 -21.60 -10.40
N ASP A 70 -2.13 -21.40 -10.95
CA ASP A 70 -0.90 -22.05 -10.50
C ASP A 70 -0.60 -21.73 -9.02
N PRO A 71 -0.65 -22.73 -8.11
CA PRO A 71 -0.35 -22.52 -6.70
C PRO A 71 1.06 -21.98 -6.45
N GLU A 72 2.04 -22.29 -7.31
CA GLU A 72 3.41 -21.79 -7.15
C GLU A 72 3.51 -20.26 -7.30
N ILE A 73 2.52 -19.63 -7.94
CA ILE A 73 2.38 -18.18 -8.08
C ILE A 73 1.45 -17.64 -7.00
N ILE A 74 0.25 -18.23 -6.87
CA ILE A 74 -0.83 -17.70 -6.03
C ILE A 74 -0.50 -17.81 -4.53
N GLU A 75 0.16 -18.87 -4.08
CA GLU A 75 0.50 -19.07 -2.67
C GLU A 75 1.69 -18.21 -2.21
N ARG A 76 2.43 -17.61 -3.14
CA ARG A 76 3.54 -16.70 -2.82
C ARG A 76 3.09 -15.29 -2.47
N LEU A 77 1.80 -14.99 -2.59
CA LEU A 77 1.25 -13.67 -2.34
C LEU A 77 0.09 -13.74 -1.35
N CYS A 78 -0.03 -12.70 -0.52
CA CYS A 78 -1.18 -12.52 0.36
C CYS A 78 -1.54 -11.04 0.39
N VAL A 79 -2.66 -10.69 -0.23
CA VAL A 79 -3.20 -9.32 -0.26
C VAL A 79 -3.73 -8.97 1.12
N PHE A 80 -3.28 -7.81 1.63
CA PHE A 80 -3.67 -7.33 2.96
C PHE A 80 -4.20 -5.89 2.94
N ALA A 81 -4.13 -5.18 1.81
CA ALA A 81 -4.69 -3.84 1.68
C ALA A 81 -5.07 -3.47 0.25
N LYS A 82 -6.05 -2.58 0.12
CA LYS A 82 -6.39 -1.85 -1.10
C LYS A 82 -5.70 -0.48 -1.06
N THR A 83 -4.91 -0.19 -2.08
CA THR A 83 -4.01 0.98 -2.14
C THR A 83 -4.57 2.16 -2.92
N GLY A 84 -5.73 1.98 -3.55
CA GLY A 84 -6.51 3.03 -4.18
C GLY A 84 -7.89 2.53 -4.62
N GLY A 85 -8.78 3.45 -4.97
CA GLY A 85 -10.13 3.20 -5.46
C GLY A 85 -10.18 2.52 -6.83
N ASP A 86 -9.04 2.43 -7.51
CA ASP A 86 -8.89 1.78 -8.82
C ASP A 86 -8.82 0.25 -8.74
N GLY A 87 -8.75 -0.32 -7.52
CA GLY A 87 -8.60 -1.76 -7.30
C GLY A 87 -7.15 -2.22 -7.17
N SER A 88 -6.20 -1.30 -7.04
CA SER A 88 -4.82 -1.63 -6.71
C SER A 88 -4.68 -2.19 -5.29
N MET A 89 -3.67 -3.02 -5.10
CA MET A 89 -3.47 -3.80 -3.88
C MET A 89 -2.04 -3.71 -3.36
N ALA A 90 -1.90 -3.84 -2.04
CA ALA A 90 -0.64 -4.21 -1.41
C ALA A 90 -0.73 -5.65 -0.89
N ALA A 91 0.36 -6.38 -1.11
CA ALA A 91 0.48 -7.77 -0.70
C ALA A 91 1.82 -8.06 -0.05
N PHE A 92 1.85 -9.08 0.80
CA PHE A 92 3.09 -9.74 1.13
C PHE A 92 3.49 -10.66 -0.02
N TRP A 93 4.76 -10.67 -0.37
CA TRP A 93 5.32 -11.55 -1.38
C TRP A 93 6.46 -12.40 -0.80
N LEU A 94 6.44 -13.71 -1.05
CA LEU A 94 7.53 -14.62 -0.76
C LEU A 94 8.44 -14.76 -1.99
N ALA A 95 9.58 -14.09 -1.94
CA ALA A 95 10.58 -14.08 -3.00
C ALA A 95 11.31 -15.44 -3.13
N ASP A 96 12.00 -15.64 -4.25
CA ASP A 96 12.71 -16.91 -4.54
C ASP A 96 13.85 -17.21 -3.55
N ASP A 97 14.42 -16.19 -2.91
CA ASP A 97 15.42 -16.35 -1.84
C ASP A 97 14.80 -16.67 -0.47
N GLY A 98 13.46 -16.82 -0.40
CA GLY A 98 12.71 -17.07 0.82
C GLY A 98 12.43 -15.82 1.66
N SER A 99 12.87 -14.63 1.23
CA SER A 99 12.54 -13.38 1.92
C SER A 99 11.09 -12.97 1.68
N GLN A 100 10.47 -12.35 2.69
CA GLN A 100 9.15 -11.76 2.58
C GLN A 100 9.27 -10.24 2.38
N LYS A 101 8.58 -9.70 1.39
CA LYS A 101 8.57 -8.25 1.06
C LYS A 101 7.13 -7.74 0.98
N ILE A 102 6.97 -6.42 1.03
CA ILE A 102 5.68 -5.77 0.75
C ILE A 102 5.72 -5.21 -0.67
N VAL A 103 4.75 -5.60 -1.48
CA VAL A 103 4.70 -5.29 -2.92
C VAL A 103 3.41 -4.59 -3.29
N HIS A 104 3.45 -3.81 -4.35
CA HIS A 104 2.30 -3.18 -4.98
C HIS A 104 1.88 -3.97 -6.22
N LEU A 105 0.58 -4.20 -6.38
CA LEU A 105 -0.03 -4.71 -7.59
C LEU A 105 -1.01 -3.65 -8.11
N GLY A 106 -0.63 -2.99 -9.20
CA GLY A 106 -1.55 -2.10 -9.93
C GLY A 106 -2.74 -2.87 -10.48
N SER A 107 -3.90 -2.23 -10.57
CA SER A 107 -5.11 -2.83 -11.15
C SER A 107 -4.98 -3.17 -12.64
N GLY A 108 -4.06 -2.50 -13.35
CA GLY A 108 -3.82 -2.66 -14.79
C GLY A 108 -4.72 -1.78 -15.67
N SER A 109 -5.83 -1.24 -15.15
CA SER A 109 -6.70 -0.31 -15.88
C SER A 109 -6.75 1.11 -15.28
N GLY A 110 -6.47 1.25 -13.99
CA GLY A 110 -6.30 2.54 -13.33
C GLY A 110 -4.82 2.82 -13.09
N SER A 111 -4.27 2.23 -12.02
CA SER A 111 -2.84 2.20 -11.79
C SER A 111 -2.18 0.99 -12.46
N THR A 112 -1.04 1.26 -13.09
CA THR A 112 -0.15 0.23 -13.63
C THR A 112 1.10 0.05 -12.77
N THR A 113 1.22 0.71 -11.60
CA THR A 113 2.40 0.62 -10.74
C THR A 113 2.64 -0.82 -10.27
N LEU A 114 3.85 -1.34 -10.45
CA LEU A 114 4.22 -2.70 -10.07
C LEU A 114 5.65 -2.72 -9.51
N CYS A 115 5.77 -2.86 -8.19
CA CYS A 115 7.06 -2.75 -7.51
C CYS A 115 7.07 -3.40 -6.12
N VAL A 116 8.27 -3.51 -5.54
CA VAL A 116 8.44 -3.64 -4.10
C VAL A 116 8.20 -2.27 -3.46
N LEU A 117 7.20 -2.18 -2.58
CA LEU A 117 6.94 -1.00 -1.76
C LEU A 117 7.94 -0.90 -0.61
N ALA A 118 8.24 -2.03 0.05
CA ALA A 118 9.21 -2.04 1.12
C ALA A 118 9.81 -3.43 1.36
N ASP A 119 11.11 -3.45 1.64
CA ASP A 119 11.80 -4.60 2.24
C ASP A 119 11.58 -4.63 3.76
N ASP A 120 11.59 -3.46 4.40
CA ASP A 120 11.31 -3.26 5.83
C ASP A 120 9.83 -2.86 6.02
N PRO A 121 9.04 -3.61 6.81
CA PRO A 121 7.66 -3.24 7.12
C PRO A 121 7.51 -1.85 7.78
N VAL A 122 8.53 -1.35 8.49
CA VAL A 122 8.53 0.02 9.03
C VAL A 122 8.58 1.04 7.89
N ASP A 123 9.33 0.79 6.83
CA ASP A 123 9.38 1.69 5.67
C ASP A 123 8.04 1.73 4.92
N PHE A 124 7.28 0.63 4.89
CA PHE A 124 5.90 0.68 4.39
C PHE A 124 5.00 1.59 5.25
N LEU A 125 5.12 1.53 6.58
CA LEU A 125 4.39 2.45 7.47
C LEU A 125 4.84 3.90 7.28
N ARG A 126 6.14 4.14 7.06
CA ARG A 126 6.67 5.47 6.76
C ARG A 126 6.13 6.00 5.44
N LEU A 127 6.00 5.17 4.40
CA LEU A 127 5.40 5.54 3.10
C LEU A 127 3.97 6.05 3.29
N LEU A 128 3.16 5.36 4.10
CA LEU A 128 1.80 5.80 4.44
C LEU A 128 1.80 7.10 5.26
N ALA A 129 2.83 7.32 6.07
CA ALA A 129 2.95 8.51 6.91
C ALA A 129 3.32 9.77 6.11
N ILE A 130 3.88 9.61 4.91
CA ILE A 130 4.17 10.72 3.99
C ILE A 130 2.87 11.46 3.66
N GLY A 131 1.78 10.72 3.41
CA GLY A 131 0.44 11.31 3.23
C GLY A 131 0.07 11.63 1.78
N TYR A 132 0.55 10.85 0.81
CA TYR A 132 -0.02 10.82 -0.55
C TYR A 132 -1.52 10.54 -0.49
N ASP A 133 -2.31 11.01 -1.47
CA ASP A 133 -3.75 10.69 -1.54
C ASP A 133 -3.98 9.18 -1.54
N GLU A 134 -3.37 8.51 -2.50
CA GLU A 134 -3.32 7.06 -2.62
C GLU A 134 -1.90 6.66 -2.96
N ILE A 135 -1.47 5.47 -2.52
CA ILE A 135 -0.12 4.98 -2.82
C ILE A 135 -0.06 4.15 -4.10
N CYS A 136 -1.14 4.05 -4.87
CA CYS A 136 -1.12 3.32 -6.15
C CYS A 136 -0.46 4.10 -7.30
N TRP A 137 -0.16 5.40 -7.13
CA TRP A 137 0.44 6.27 -8.15
C TRP A 137 1.96 6.37 -7.99
N GLY A 138 2.70 5.46 -8.63
CA GLY A 138 4.16 5.38 -8.48
C GLY A 138 4.93 6.58 -9.04
N ASP A 139 4.39 7.25 -10.04
CA ASP A 139 4.90 8.50 -10.61
C ASP A 139 4.79 9.68 -9.64
N ALA A 140 3.78 9.70 -8.77
CA ALA A 140 3.64 10.72 -7.74
C ALA A 140 4.77 10.68 -6.69
N TYR A 141 5.49 9.57 -6.56
CA TYR A 141 6.49 9.38 -5.50
C TYR A 141 7.75 10.24 -5.69
N SER A 142 7.97 10.84 -6.86
CA SER A 142 9.12 11.73 -7.10
C SER A 142 8.96 13.11 -6.46
N GLU A 143 7.74 13.47 -6.05
CA GLU A 143 7.39 14.75 -5.45
C GLU A 143 6.76 14.55 -4.07
N PRO A 144 6.82 15.54 -3.17
CA PRO A 144 6.04 15.52 -1.94
C PRO A 144 4.53 15.50 -2.21
N PRO A 145 3.71 15.03 -1.26
CA PRO A 145 2.26 15.13 -1.38
C PRO A 145 1.81 16.56 -1.66
N ASN A 146 0.71 16.69 -2.41
CA ASN A 146 0.11 17.98 -2.77
C ASN A 146 0.96 18.89 -3.68
N ALA A 147 2.11 18.44 -4.21
CA ALA A 147 2.95 19.27 -5.09
C ALA A 147 2.20 19.80 -6.33
N GLY A 148 1.24 19.03 -6.86
CA GLY A 148 0.39 19.44 -7.99
C GLY A 148 -0.70 20.47 -7.64
N GLY A 149 -1.07 20.59 -6.37
CA GLY A 149 -1.97 21.65 -5.87
C GLY A 149 -3.46 21.56 -6.24
N GLU A 150 -3.87 20.69 -7.17
CA GLU A 150 -5.27 20.61 -7.64
C GLU A 150 -6.22 19.96 -6.62
N PHE A 151 -5.73 18.91 -5.94
CA PHE A 151 -6.44 18.22 -4.86
C PHE A 151 -5.51 18.11 -3.65
N ILE A 152 -5.94 18.65 -2.52
CA ILE A 152 -5.12 18.77 -1.31
C ILE A 152 -5.56 17.75 -0.26
N VAL A 153 -4.67 16.83 0.07
CA VAL A 153 -4.84 15.89 1.17
C VAL A 153 -4.21 16.47 2.42
N SER A 154 -5.03 16.69 3.44
CA SER A 154 -4.53 17.15 4.73
C SER A 154 -3.81 15.99 5.44
N PRO A 155 -2.62 16.23 6.03
CA PRO A 155 -1.82 15.17 6.61
C PRO A 155 -2.48 14.53 7.83
N ASN A 156 -2.23 13.23 8.03
CA ASN A 156 -2.68 12.48 9.21
C ASN A 156 -1.63 12.56 10.33
N MET A 157 -1.54 13.74 10.96
CA MET A 157 -0.55 13.99 12.02
C MET A 157 -0.57 12.96 13.16
N PRO A 158 -1.74 12.45 13.64
CA PRO A 158 -1.77 11.40 14.65
C PRO A 158 -1.11 10.09 14.21
N TYR A 159 -1.27 9.71 12.93
CA TYR A 159 -0.64 8.52 12.37
C TYR A 159 0.87 8.73 12.21
N THR A 160 1.29 9.83 11.59
CA THR A 160 2.70 10.20 11.41
C THR A 160 3.44 10.20 12.74
N ALA A 161 2.90 10.90 13.75
CA ALA A 161 3.51 10.94 15.09
C ALA A 161 3.56 9.57 15.78
N TRP A 162 2.57 8.69 15.52
CA TRP A 162 2.59 7.33 16.04
C TRP A 162 3.70 6.50 15.40
N VAL A 163 3.87 6.56 14.07
CA VAL A 163 4.94 5.85 13.35
C VAL A 163 6.31 6.30 13.88
N GLU A 164 6.57 7.60 13.89
CA GLU A 164 7.86 8.17 14.30
C GLU A 164 8.22 7.80 15.74
N ARG A 165 7.26 7.92 16.67
CA ARG A 165 7.49 7.59 18.07
C ARG A 165 7.63 6.09 18.32
N THR A 166 6.82 5.27 17.66
CA THR A 166 6.80 3.81 17.92
C THR A 166 8.07 3.15 17.39
N PHE A 167 8.53 3.57 16.21
CA PHE A 167 9.66 2.94 15.52
C PHE A 167 10.96 3.75 15.59
N GLN A 168 10.95 4.94 16.22
CA GLN A 168 12.11 5.82 16.35
C GLN A 168 12.71 6.20 14.99
N VAL A 169 11.83 6.55 14.04
CA VAL A 169 12.15 6.91 12.66
C VAL A 169 11.64 8.32 12.34
N THR A 170 12.03 8.85 11.17
CA THR A 170 11.47 10.06 10.60
C THR A 170 10.66 9.76 9.35
N THR A 171 9.65 10.57 9.07
CA THR A 171 8.92 10.51 7.81
C THR A 171 9.69 11.28 6.73
N PRO A 172 10.03 10.65 5.58
CA PRO A 172 10.67 11.37 4.48
C PRO A 172 9.66 12.25 3.73
N ASP A 173 10.16 13.18 2.93
CA ASP A 173 9.31 14.08 2.14
C ASP A 173 8.70 13.38 0.93
N ARG A 174 9.38 12.35 0.39
CA ARG A 174 9.00 11.71 -0.89
C ARG A 174 9.02 10.18 -0.80
N GLY A 175 8.11 9.56 -1.53
CA GLY A 175 7.99 8.10 -1.64
C GLY A 175 9.24 7.48 -2.27
N THR A 176 9.92 8.18 -3.19
CA THR A 176 11.17 7.71 -3.82
C THR A 176 12.36 7.63 -2.86
N ASP A 177 12.28 8.24 -1.67
CA ASP A 177 13.29 8.06 -0.63
C ASP A 177 13.15 6.68 0.07
N LEU A 178 12.05 5.94 -0.17
CA LEU A 178 11.78 4.59 0.36
C LEU A 178 11.61 3.56 -0.76
N VAL A 179 10.77 3.86 -1.74
CA VAL A 179 10.40 2.99 -2.86
C VAL A 179 11.35 3.23 -4.02
N LYS A 180 12.24 2.26 -4.25
CA LYS A 180 13.36 2.41 -5.19
C LYS A 180 12.91 2.49 -6.65
N TRP A 181 11.91 1.70 -7.03
CA TRP A 181 11.55 1.45 -8.43
C TRP A 181 10.03 1.42 -8.66
N PRO A 182 9.29 2.51 -8.37
CA PRO A 182 7.83 2.58 -8.52
C PRO A 182 7.41 2.72 -9.99
N LEU A 183 7.81 1.76 -10.83
CA LEU A 183 7.59 1.78 -12.27
C LEU A 183 6.28 1.08 -12.66
N SER A 184 5.81 1.39 -13.86
CA SER A 184 4.68 0.71 -14.48
C SER A 184 5.00 -0.76 -14.81
N MET A 185 4.00 -1.64 -14.75
CA MET A 185 4.06 -3.00 -15.29
C MET A 185 4.37 -3.02 -16.79
N ASP A 186 3.99 -1.96 -17.52
CA ASP A 186 4.25 -1.81 -18.95
C ASP A 186 5.64 -1.21 -19.25
N ALA A 187 6.45 -0.95 -18.22
CA ALA A 187 7.81 -0.45 -18.42
C ALA A 187 8.64 -1.44 -19.26
N GLN A 188 9.47 -0.92 -20.17
CA GLN A 188 10.30 -1.76 -21.04
C GLN A 188 11.26 -2.66 -20.24
N SER A 189 11.73 -2.17 -19.09
CA SER A 189 12.55 -2.94 -18.15
C SER A 189 12.48 -2.32 -16.76
N SER A 190 12.65 -3.14 -15.73
CA SER A 190 12.78 -2.69 -14.35
C SER A 190 13.86 -3.49 -13.60
N PRO A 191 14.67 -2.84 -12.75
CA PRO A 191 15.53 -3.52 -11.80
C PRO A 191 14.76 -4.09 -10.59
N ASP A 192 13.49 -3.74 -10.42
CA ASP A 192 12.65 -4.20 -9.31
C ASP A 192 12.50 -5.73 -9.32
N PRO A 193 12.78 -6.41 -8.20
CA PRO A 193 12.74 -7.87 -8.16
C PRO A 193 11.32 -8.43 -8.28
N PHE A 194 10.31 -7.72 -7.76
CA PHE A 194 8.93 -8.17 -7.89
C PHE A 194 8.42 -7.98 -9.32
N TRP A 195 8.71 -6.85 -9.93
CA TRP A 195 8.41 -6.61 -11.35
C TRP A 195 9.00 -7.70 -12.24
N ARG A 196 10.29 -8.04 -12.04
CA ARG A 196 10.97 -9.11 -12.78
C ARG A 196 10.35 -10.48 -12.53
N TRP A 197 10.03 -10.76 -11.27
CA TRP A 197 9.38 -12.01 -10.91
C TRP A 197 8.03 -12.15 -11.63
N VAL A 198 7.15 -11.15 -11.57
CA VAL A 198 5.86 -11.16 -12.28
C VAL A 198 6.06 -11.38 -13.79
N ASN A 199 6.93 -10.60 -14.42
CA ASN A 199 7.16 -10.67 -15.86
C ASN A 199 7.80 -11.99 -16.32
N SER A 200 8.46 -12.73 -15.43
CA SER A 200 8.96 -14.08 -15.72
C SER A 200 7.87 -15.17 -15.68
N ARG A 201 6.68 -14.86 -15.14
CA ARG A 201 5.58 -15.80 -14.93
C ARG A 201 4.36 -15.54 -15.83
N LEU A 202 4.21 -14.30 -16.30
CA LEU A 202 3.21 -13.93 -17.30
C LEU A 202 3.77 -14.26 -18.70
N VAL A 203 3.67 -15.53 -19.11
CA VAL A 203 4.00 -16.01 -20.47
C VAL A 203 2.72 -16.26 -21.25
#